data_AF-A0A2H0YTU5-F1
#
_entry.id   AF-A0A2H0YTU5-F1
#
_cell.length_a   1.000
_cell.length_b   1.000
_cell.length_c   1.000
_cell.angle_alpha   90.00
_cell.angle_beta   90.00
_cell.angle_gamma   90.00
#
_symmetry.space_group_name_H-M   'P 1'
#
loop_
_entity.id
_entity.type
_entity.pdbx_description
1 polymer ?
#
loop_
_entity_poly.entity_id
_entity_poly.type
_entity_poly.pdbx_seq_one_letter_code
_entity_poly.pdbx_strand_id
1 'polypeptide(L)'
;MQYNKILVVATANVGKVNEIRELLKKLPLIVQSSKEIGFTKEIIEDAGTFEGNALKKARSVFPFARTWTIADDSGLCIDALGGLPGVYSGRWAGNDRSQIVSHTLQTLQEKRINNRNATFVSALALITPDASEYVFLENLLDT
;
A
#
# COMPACT_ATOMS: atom_id res chain seq x y z
N MET A 1 8.22 32.34 -9.47
CA MET A 1 7.06 31.59 -8.92
C MET A 1 7.53 30.17 -8.66
N GLN A 2 7.49 29.71 -7.42
CA GLN A 2 7.77 28.31 -7.11
C GLN A 2 6.52 27.52 -7.49
N TYR A 3 6.57 26.81 -8.63
CA TYR A 3 5.48 25.92 -9.00
C TYR A 3 5.45 24.77 -8.00
N ASN A 4 4.41 24.70 -7.17
CA ASN A 4 4.20 23.54 -6.32
C ASN A 4 4.03 22.31 -7.22
N LYS A 5 4.84 21.27 -7.00
CA LYS A 5 4.76 20.04 -7.79
C LYS A 5 3.58 19.21 -7.27
N ILE A 6 2.75 18.70 -8.17
CA ILE A 6 1.63 17.82 -7.81
C ILE A 6 2.17 16.39 -7.68
N LEU A 7 1.83 15.75 -6.56
CA LEU A 7 2.05 14.33 -6.30
C LEU A 7 0.70 13.64 -6.14
N VAL A 8 0.45 12.61 -6.94
CA VAL A 8 -0.77 11.80 -6.85
C VAL A 8 -0.49 10.54 -6.05
N VAL A 9 -1.36 10.25 -5.09
CA VAL A 9 -1.38 9.00 -4.32
C VAL A 9 -2.42 8.07 -4.94
N ALA A 10 -1.93 7.04 -5.61
CA ALA A 10 -2.69 6.03 -6.33
C ALA A 10 -3.27 4.96 -5.39
N THR A 11 -4.15 5.37 -4.47
CA THR A 11 -4.83 4.49 -3.52
C THR A 11 -6.29 4.90 -3.30
N ALA A 12 -7.15 3.91 -3.05
CA ALA A 12 -8.52 4.13 -2.62
C ALA A 12 -8.66 4.31 -1.09
N ASN A 13 -7.59 4.01 -0.33
CA ASN A 13 -7.58 4.11 1.12
C ASN A 13 -7.35 5.57 1.57
N VAL A 14 -8.41 6.21 2.05
CA VAL A 14 -8.38 7.61 2.53
C VAL A 14 -7.40 7.80 3.70
N GLY A 15 -7.25 6.80 4.57
CA GLY A 15 -6.28 6.83 5.67
C GLY A 15 -4.84 6.99 5.16
N LYS A 16 -4.44 6.17 4.18
CA LYS A 16 -3.11 6.24 3.56
C LYS A 16 -2.84 7.59 2.89
N VAL A 17 -3.84 8.16 2.21
CA VAL A 17 -3.71 9.50 1.61
C VAL A 17 -3.41 10.55 2.68
N ASN A 18 -4.13 10.51 3.80
CA ASN A 18 -3.95 11.45 4.90
C ASN A 18 -2.59 11.27 5.59
N GLU A 19 -2.15 10.04 5.82
CA GLU A 19 -0.82 9.74 6.36
C GLU A 19 0.29 10.30 5.45
N ILE A 20 0.21 10.06 4.14
CA ILE A 20 1.19 10.57 3.17
C ILE A 20 1.18 12.10 3.12
N ARG A 21 0.00 12.73 3.17
CA ARG A 21 -0.10 14.20 3.27
C ARG A 21 0.64 14.73 4.48
N GLU A 22 0.42 14.12 5.64
CA GLU A 22 1.08 14.52 6.88
C GLU A 22 2.60 14.33 6.83
N LEU A 23 3.07 13.21 6.24
CA LEU A 23 4.50 12.95 6.07
C LEU A 23 5.17 13.98 5.15
N LEU A 24 4.48 14.41 4.09
CA LEU A 24 5.04 15.29 3.06
C LEU A 24 4.71 16.78 3.27
N LYS A 25 4.01 17.16 4.34
CA LYS A 25 3.49 18.53 4.55
C LYS A 25 4.54 19.64 4.57
N LYS A 26 5.81 19.31 4.85
CA LYS A 26 6.92 20.27 4.88
C LYS A 26 7.56 20.48 3.51
N LEU A 27 7.20 19.67 2.51
CA LEU A 27 7.69 19.80 1.15
C LEU A 27 6.77 20.72 0.33
N PRO A 28 7.28 21.41 -0.70
CA PRO A 28 6.48 22.24 -1.61
C PRO A 28 5.70 21.38 -2.62
N LEU A 29 4.90 20.43 -2.10
CA LEU A 29 4.11 19.48 -2.87
C LEU A 29 2.61 19.67 -2.62
N ILE A 30 1.81 19.54 -3.67
CA ILE A 30 0.35 19.39 -3.56
C ILE A 30 0.04 17.91 -3.68
N VAL A 31 -0.40 17.29 -2.58
CA VAL A 31 -0.71 15.86 -2.54
C VAL A 31 -2.19 15.62 -2.80
N GLN A 32 -2.49 14.98 -3.93
CA GLN A 32 -3.84 14.61 -4.36
C GLN A 32 -4.00 13.08 -4.35
N SER A 33 -5.21 12.60 -4.16
CA SER A 33 -5.60 11.20 -4.31
C SER A 33 -6.08 10.92 -5.73
N SER A 34 -6.15 9.64 -6.10
CA SER A 34 -6.80 9.22 -7.36
C SER A 34 -8.20 9.81 -7.54
N LYS A 35 -8.99 9.87 -6.46
CA LYS A 35 -10.36 10.39 -6.53
C LYS A 35 -10.42 11.89 -6.82
N GLU A 36 -9.52 12.67 -6.24
CA GLU A 36 -9.50 14.13 -6.41
C GLU A 36 -9.07 14.56 -7.82
N ILE A 37 -8.28 13.73 -8.50
CA ILE A 37 -7.99 13.97 -9.92
C ILE A 37 -9.12 13.45 -10.83
N GLY A 38 -10.02 12.60 -10.32
CA GLY A 38 -11.15 12.04 -11.08
C GLY A 38 -10.96 10.59 -11.54
N PHE A 39 -9.90 9.92 -11.09
CA PHE A 39 -9.71 8.49 -11.30
C PHE A 39 -10.51 7.68 -10.25
N THR A 40 -11.59 7.03 -10.69
CA THR A 40 -12.51 6.27 -9.83
C THR A 40 -12.58 4.78 -10.15
N LYS A 41 -11.79 4.31 -11.13
CA LYS A 41 -11.75 2.90 -11.50
C LYS A 41 -11.20 2.06 -10.35
N GLU A 42 -11.81 0.91 -10.13
CA GLU A 42 -11.28 -0.09 -9.21
C GLU A 42 -9.97 -0.66 -9.76
N ILE A 43 -8.97 -0.81 -8.89
CA ILE A 43 -7.68 -1.38 -9.22
C ILE A 43 -7.60 -2.75 -8.54
N ILE A 44 -7.52 -3.81 -9.34
CA ILE A 44 -7.43 -5.18 -8.85
C ILE A 44 -6.01 -5.45 -8.37
N GLU A 45 -5.85 -5.84 -7.10
CA GLU A 45 -4.56 -6.16 -6.45
C GLU A 45 -4.32 -7.68 -6.46
N ASP A 46 -3.98 -8.19 -7.64
CA ASP A 46 -3.74 -9.61 -7.94
C ASP A 46 -2.26 -9.96 -8.10
N ALA A 47 -1.35 -9.01 -7.85
CA ALA A 47 0.07 -9.31 -7.86
C ALA A 47 0.40 -10.12 -6.61
N GLY A 48 1.20 -11.18 -6.80
CA GLY A 48 1.66 -12.04 -5.70
C GLY A 48 2.69 -11.40 -4.77
N THR A 49 3.07 -10.13 -4.99
CA THR A 49 4.06 -9.40 -4.21
C THR A 49 3.58 -7.97 -3.91
N PHE A 50 4.04 -7.41 -2.79
CA PHE A 50 3.72 -6.02 -2.41
C PHE A 50 4.22 -5.03 -3.46
N GLU A 51 5.45 -5.21 -3.93
CA GLU A 51 6.05 -4.41 -5.01
C GLU A 51 5.19 -4.44 -6.27
N GLY A 52 4.70 -5.62 -6.65
CA GLY A 52 3.85 -5.79 -7.82
C GLY A 52 2.52 -5.06 -7.69
N ASN A 53 1.87 -5.14 -6.52
CA ASN A 53 0.61 -4.42 -6.28
C ASN A 53 0.82 -2.91 -6.20
N ALA A 54 1.88 -2.45 -5.53
CA ALA A 54 2.24 -1.04 -5.46
C ALA A 54 2.47 -0.49 -6.88
N LEU A 55 3.29 -1.16 -7.69
CA LEU A 55 3.57 -0.72 -9.05
C LEU A 55 2.33 -0.77 -9.95
N LYS A 56 1.50 -1.83 -9.84
CA LYS A 56 0.24 -1.94 -10.57
C LYS A 56 -0.71 -0.79 -10.25
N LYS A 57 -0.83 -0.40 -8.98
CA LYS A 57 -1.61 0.76 -8.54
C LYS A 57 -1.10 2.05 -9.15
N ALA A 58 0.21 2.33 -9.05
CA ALA A 58 0.79 3.53 -9.63
C ALA A 58 0.61 3.59 -11.15
N ARG A 59 0.89 2.50 -11.87
CA ARG A 59 0.73 2.38 -13.33
C ARG A 59 -0.71 2.59 -13.79
N SER A 60 -1.68 2.18 -12.98
CA SER A 60 -3.10 2.32 -13.32
C SER A 60 -3.56 3.78 -13.31
N VAL A 61 -3.00 4.59 -12.41
CA VAL A 61 -3.40 5.99 -12.20
C VAL A 61 -2.53 6.96 -13.00
N PHE A 62 -1.24 6.64 -13.22
CA PHE A 62 -0.27 7.51 -13.88
C PHE A 62 -0.72 8.07 -15.25
N PRO A 63 -1.31 7.28 -16.18
CA PRO A 63 -1.76 7.80 -17.48
C PRO A 63 -2.78 8.93 -17.39
N PHE A 64 -3.56 8.93 -16.30
CA PHE A 64 -4.55 9.95 -15.99
C PHE A 64 -3.92 11.13 -15.22
N ALA A 65 -2.98 10.85 -14.30
CA ALA A 65 -2.30 11.86 -13.49
C ALA A 65 -1.25 12.69 -14.24
N ARG A 66 -0.43 12.03 -15.09
CA ARG A 66 0.69 12.63 -15.87
C ARG A 66 1.65 13.50 -15.05
N THR A 67 1.81 13.16 -13.79
CA THR A 67 2.73 13.80 -12.83
C THR A 67 3.28 12.72 -11.90
N TRP A 68 4.12 13.13 -10.96
CA TRP A 68 4.61 12.26 -9.88
C TRP A 68 3.44 11.47 -9.29
N THR A 69 3.53 10.14 -9.33
CA THR A 69 2.48 9.25 -8.88
C THR A 69 3.11 8.20 -7.97
N ILE A 70 2.62 8.07 -6.75
CA ILE A 70 3.06 7.05 -5.81
C ILE A 70 1.92 6.11 -5.46
N ALA A 71 2.25 4.87 -5.13
CA ALA A 71 1.32 3.90 -4.56
C ALA A 71 2.04 3.07 -3.51
N ASP A 72 1.33 2.71 -2.44
CA ASP A 72 1.85 1.83 -1.41
C ASP A 72 1.01 0.55 -1.35
N ASP A 73 1.68 -0.60 -1.18
CA ASP A 73 1.08 -1.87 -0.78
C ASP A 73 1.80 -2.44 0.44
N SER A 74 1.03 -2.87 1.44
CA SER A 74 1.56 -3.17 2.76
C SER A 74 0.77 -4.27 3.44
N GLY A 75 1.42 -5.10 4.27
CA GLY A 75 0.75 -6.16 4.99
C GLY A 75 1.62 -6.87 6.03
N LEU A 76 0.97 -7.72 6.82
CA LEU A 76 1.60 -8.55 7.83
C LEU A 76 1.97 -9.91 7.22
N CYS A 77 3.24 -10.31 7.37
CA CYS A 77 3.72 -11.63 6.96
C CYS A 77 4.06 -12.44 8.21
N ILE A 78 3.35 -13.54 8.45
CA ILE A 78 3.60 -14.40 9.62
C ILE A 78 4.45 -15.60 9.17
N ASP A 79 5.63 -15.75 9.77
CA ASP A 79 6.62 -16.76 9.36
C ASP A 79 6.02 -18.17 9.39
N ALA A 80 5.33 -18.50 10.48
CA ALA A 80 4.72 -19.80 10.68
C ALA A 80 3.52 -20.09 9.77
N LEU A 81 3.00 -19.07 9.07
CA LEU A 81 1.96 -19.22 8.03
C LEU A 81 2.55 -19.11 6.61
N GLY A 82 3.88 -19.21 6.47
CA GLY A 82 4.54 -19.08 5.16
C GLY A 82 4.39 -17.67 4.57
N GLY A 83 4.31 -16.65 5.42
CA GLY A 83 4.15 -15.25 5.01
C GLY A 83 2.70 -14.80 4.84
N LEU A 84 1.70 -15.66 5.07
CA LEU A 84 0.31 -15.22 5.13
C LEU A 84 0.06 -14.38 6.40
N PRO A 85 -0.87 -13.40 6.35
CA PRO A 85 -1.74 -13.05 5.22
C PRO A 85 -1.06 -12.33 4.05
N GLY A 86 0.10 -11.70 4.23
CA GLY A 86 0.87 -11.09 3.16
C GLY A 86 0.08 -10.02 2.39
N VAL A 87 0.12 -10.05 1.05
CA VAL A 87 -0.66 -9.14 0.16
C VAL A 87 -2.19 -9.23 0.38
N TYR A 88 -2.68 -10.27 1.05
CA TYR A 88 -4.09 -10.43 1.39
C TYR A 88 -4.48 -9.77 2.70
N SER A 89 -3.55 -9.13 3.42
CA SER A 89 -3.77 -8.56 4.76
C SER A 89 -5.04 -7.72 4.88
N GLY A 90 -5.31 -6.84 3.90
CA GLY A 90 -6.48 -5.96 3.92
C GLY A 90 -7.83 -6.67 3.72
N ARG A 91 -7.82 -7.93 3.27
CA ARG A 91 -8.99 -8.77 2.98
C ARG A 91 -8.91 -10.15 3.63
N TRP A 92 -8.02 -10.31 4.61
CA TRP A 92 -7.72 -11.59 5.24
C TRP A 92 -8.93 -12.19 5.94
N ALA A 93 -9.72 -11.34 6.60
CA ALA A 93 -11.01 -11.70 7.20
C ALA A 93 -12.21 -11.41 6.28
N GLY A 94 -12.01 -11.49 4.96
CA GLY A 94 -13.02 -11.08 3.98
C GLY A 94 -13.23 -9.56 3.95
N ASN A 95 -14.48 -9.12 3.84
CA ASN A 95 -14.83 -7.70 3.69
C ASN A 95 -14.83 -6.93 5.03
N ASP A 96 -14.80 -7.62 6.17
CA ASP A 96 -14.81 -6.98 7.49
C ASP A 96 -13.39 -6.76 8.01
N ARG A 97 -12.87 -5.56 7.80
CA ARG A 97 -11.52 -5.18 8.27
C ARG A 97 -11.39 -5.20 9.79
N SER A 98 -12.49 -5.07 10.54
CA SER A 98 -12.45 -5.08 12.01
C SER A 98 -12.12 -6.48 12.57
N GLN A 99 -12.36 -7.53 11.78
CA GLN A 99 -12.12 -8.91 12.18
C GLN A 99 -10.72 -9.43 11.83
N ILE A 100 -9.90 -8.67 11.10
CA ILE A 100 -8.57 -9.12 10.63
C ILE A 100 -7.71 -9.64 11.80
N VAL A 101 -7.67 -8.91 12.91
CA VAL A 101 -6.88 -9.30 14.09
C VAL A 101 -7.42 -10.59 14.70
N SER A 102 -8.73 -10.62 15.03
CA SER A 102 -9.37 -11.79 15.64
C SER A 102 -9.23 -13.05 14.76
N HIS A 103 -9.45 -12.91 13.45
CA HIS A 103 -9.31 -13.99 12.48
C HIS A 103 -7.87 -14.53 12.40
N THR A 104 -6.88 -13.63 12.46
CA THR A 104 -5.46 -14.00 12.52
C THR A 104 -5.16 -14.79 13.79
N LEU A 105 -5.59 -14.31 14.96
CA LEU A 105 -5.37 -15.00 16.24
C LEU A 105 -6.04 -16.37 16.27
N GLN A 106 -7.28 -16.47 15.77
CA GLN A 106 -8.00 -17.74 15.64
C GLN A 106 -7.28 -18.72 14.71
N THR A 107 -6.82 -18.26 13.54
CA THR A 107 -6.08 -19.10 12.59
C THR A 107 -4.82 -19.69 13.22
N LEU A 108 -4.06 -18.88 13.97
CA LEU A 108 -2.87 -19.35 14.68
C LEU A 108 -3.21 -20.39 15.75
N GLN A 109 -4.29 -20.16 16.50
CA GLN A 109 -4.76 -21.09 17.53
C GLN A 109 -5.22 -22.43 16.93
N GLU A 110 -6.04 -22.41 15.88
CA GLU A 110 -6.56 -23.61 15.21
C GLU A 110 -5.43 -24.47 14.63
N LYS A 111 -4.39 -23.83 14.08
CA LYS A 111 -3.19 -24.50 13.56
C LYS A 111 -2.18 -24.89 14.64
N ARG A 112 -2.45 -24.58 15.91
CA ARG A 112 -1.55 -24.84 17.07
C ARG A 112 -0.16 -24.26 16.86
N ILE A 113 -0.08 -23.06 16.27
CA ILE A 113 1.17 -22.37 15.97
C ILE A 113 1.63 -21.59 17.19
N ASN A 114 2.81 -21.95 17.70
CA ASN A 114 3.45 -21.25 18.82
C ASN A 114 4.46 -20.18 18.38
N ASN A 115 5.08 -20.34 17.21
CA ASN A 115 5.93 -19.31 16.64
C ASN A 115 5.04 -18.19 16.06
N ARG A 116 5.08 -17.02 16.67
CA ARG A 116 4.27 -15.85 16.27
C ARG A 116 5.10 -14.75 15.63
N ASN A 117 6.33 -15.05 15.21
CA ASN A 117 7.17 -14.10 14.49
C ASN A 117 6.42 -13.62 13.24
N ALA A 118 6.40 -12.31 13.08
CA ALA A 118 5.77 -11.67 11.96
C ALA A 118 6.55 -10.41 11.57
N THR A 119 6.54 -10.10 10.29
CA THR A 119 7.16 -8.91 9.72
C THR A 119 6.08 -8.07 9.06
N PHE A 120 6.07 -6.77 9.32
CA PHE A 120 5.25 -5.85 8.54
C PHE A 120 6.04 -5.42 7.31
N VAL A 121 5.50 -5.68 6.12
CA VAL A 121 6.16 -5.38 4.86
C VAL A 121 5.42 -4.23 4.20
N SER A 122 6.15 -3.26 3.65
CA SER A 122 5.59 -2.15 2.87
C SER A 122 6.43 -1.94 1.61
N ALA A 123 5.74 -1.83 0.47
CA ALA A 123 6.33 -1.49 -0.80
C ALA A 123 5.75 -0.16 -1.29
N LEU A 124 6.61 0.80 -1.60
CA LEU A 124 6.25 2.07 -2.19
C LEU A 124 6.73 2.10 -3.65
N ALA A 125 5.81 2.23 -4.59
CA ALA A 125 6.12 2.51 -5.99
C ALA A 125 6.04 4.01 -6.26
N LEU A 126 6.95 4.51 -7.08
CA LEU A 126 6.99 5.87 -7.58
C LEU A 126 7.13 5.85 -9.11
N ILE A 127 6.25 6.58 -9.80
CA ILE A 127 6.38 6.90 -11.21
C ILE A 127 6.59 8.40 -11.34
N THR A 128 7.68 8.79 -12.00
CA THR A 128 8.07 10.18 -12.19
C THR A 128 7.44 10.75 -13.49
N PRO A 129 7.47 12.08 -13.71
CA PRO A 129 6.83 12.69 -14.89
C PRO A 129 7.39 12.22 -16.24
N ASP A 130 8.64 11.76 -16.29
CA ASP A 130 9.25 11.18 -17.49
C ASP A 130 8.94 9.67 -17.67
N ALA A 131 8.02 9.15 -16.84
CA ALA A 131 7.61 7.75 -16.76
C ALA A 131 8.68 6.78 -16.22
N SER A 132 9.78 7.26 -15.62
CA SER A 132 10.69 6.39 -14.87
C SER A 132 10.00 5.81 -13.64
N GLU A 133 10.17 4.50 -13.41
CA GLU A 133 9.56 3.75 -12.31
C GLU A 133 10.60 3.34 -11.27
N TYR A 134 10.25 3.50 -10.00
CA TYR A 134 11.06 3.12 -8.84
C TYR A 134 10.18 2.37 -7.86
N VAL A 135 10.74 1.34 -7.20
CA VAL A 135 10.06 0.60 -6.14
C VAL A 135 11.00 0.48 -4.95
N PHE A 136 10.47 0.75 -3.77
CA PHE A 136 11.16 0.66 -2.50
C PHE A 136 10.43 -0.36 -1.63
N LEU A 137 11.14 -1.39 -1.15
CA LEU A 137 10.58 -2.46 -0.32
C LEU A 137 11.25 -2.42 1.04
N GLU A 138 10.45 -2.33 2.10
CA GLU A 138 10.92 -2.29 3.48
C GLU A 138 10.29 -3.40 4.31
N ASN A 139 11.11 -4.05 5.13
CA ASN A 139 10.72 -5.06 6.11
C ASN A 139 10.82 -4.44 7.50
N LEU A 140 9.69 -3.97 8.00
CA LEU A 140 9.56 -3.38 9.33
C LEU A 140 9.40 -4.52 10.33
N LEU A 141 10.50 -4.86 11.00
CA LEU A 141 10.49 -5.77 12.13
C LEU A 141 9.98 -5.03 13.37
N ASP A 142 8.98 -5.59 14.05
CA ASP A 142 8.75 -5.26 15.46
C ASP A 142 9.91 -5.90 16.23
N THR A 143 10.85 -5.05 16.68
CA THR A 143 11.96 -5.46 17.57
C THR A 143 11.48 -5.69 18.99
#